data_AF-A0A7C5P7R5-F1
#
_entry.id   AF-A0A7C5P7R5-F1
#
_cell.length_a   1.000
_cell.length_b   1.000
_cell.length_c   1.000
_cell.angle_alpha   90.00
_cell.angle_beta   90.00
_cell.angle_gamma   90.00
#
_symmetry.space_group_name_H-M   'P 1'
#
loop_
_entity.id
_entity.type
_entity.pdbx_description
1 polymer ?
#
loop_
_entity_poly.entity_id
_entity_poly.type
_entity_poly.pdbx_seq_one_letter_code
_entity_poly.pdbx_strand_id
1 'polypeptide(L)'
;MTTDWDIQPRSPVCTACRQPFADKARYHTLLTVAGAGYARQDLCDACYRGAAREQVMSYWQGEYKAPPPPAPEAIQKDTAETLLRKLVAEADPAKAPACYILAVMLERKRILKHRDTVTDDQGRELLVYEHGVTGESFTLADPHLRLDQLEDVQRQVAALLNPA
;
A
#
# COMPACT_ATOMS: atom_id res chain seq x y z
N MET A 1 -8.85 10.78 40.26
CA MET A 1 -9.13 11.81 39.25
C MET A 1 -8.10 11.64 38.15
N THR A 2 -8.50 11.08 37.03
CA THR A 2 -7.59 10.89 35.89
C THR A 2 -7.44 12.24 35.22
N THR A 3 -6.29 12.89 35.38
CA THR A 3 -5.97 14.10 34.64
C THR A 3 -5.89 13.73 33.17
N ASP A 4 -6.82 14.25 32.36
CA ASP A 4 -6.82 14.05 30.92
C ASP A 4 -5.76 14.98 30.31
N TRP A 5 -4.68 14.39 29.78
CA TRP A 5 -3.56 15.12 29.19
C TRP A 5 -3.64 14.99 27.66
N ASP A 6 -4.40 15.87 27.02
CA ASP A 6 -4.45 15.96 25.55
C ASP A 6 -3.16 16.62 25.01
N ILE A 7 -2.11 15.80 24.85
CA ILE A 7 -0.82 16.20 24.26
C ILE A 7 -0.68 15.52 22.90
N GLN A 8 -0.52 16.35 21.86
CA GLN A 8 -0.39 15.88 20.49
C GLN A 8 0.81 14.92 20.30
N PRO A 9 0.72 13.96 19.37
CA PRO A 9 1.83 13.07 19.05
C PRO A 9 3.03 13.85 18.49
N ARG A 10 4.20 13.22 18.57
CA ARG A 10 5.47 13.76 18.07
C ARG A 10 5.39 14.02 16.56
N SER A 11 5.69 15.24 16.14
CA SER A 11 5.72 15.67 14.73
C SER A 11 6.84 15.00 13.93
N PRO A 12 6.58 14.53 12.69
CA PRO A 12 7.64 13.99 11.82
C PRO A 12 8.59 15.07 11.27
N VAL A 13 8.25 16.34 11.45
CA VAL A 13 9.02 17.50 10.98
C VAL A 13 9.32 18.46 12.13
N CYS A 14 10.42 19.18 12.04
CA CYS A 14 10.73 20.28 12.94
C CYS A 14 9.63 21.36 12.86
N THR A 15 9.07 21.76 14.00
CA THR A 15 8.02 22.79 14.08
C THR A 15 8.51 24.14 13.53
N ALA A 16 9.79 24.48 13.72
CA ALA A 16 10.35 25.77 13.30
C ALA A 16 10.79 25.80 11.82
N CYS A 17 11.68 24.91 11.40
CA CYS A 17 12.23 24.93 10.04
C CYS A 17 11.50 24.02 9.04
N ARG A 18 10.50 23.26 9.51
CA ARG A 18 9.69 22.34 8.70
C ARG A 18 10.46 21.19 8.03
N GLN A 19 11.76 21.05 8.32
CA GLN A 19 12.56 19.94 7.82
C GLN A 19 12.13 18.62 8.47
N PRO A 20 12.02 17.52 7.71
CA PRO A 20 11.75 16.20 8.26
C PRO A 20 12.89 15.75 9.16
N PHE A 21 12.56 15.03 10.23
CA PHE A 21 13.57 14.37 11.04
C PHE A 21 14.10 13.15 10.29
N ALA A 22 15.43 13.05 10.17
CA ALA A 22 16.07 11.85 9.64
C ALA A 22 15.91 10.68 10.63
N ASP A 23 15.96 9.44 10.14
CA ASP A 23 16.01 8.28 11.02
C ASP A 23 17.19 8.39 11.99
N LYS A 24 16.94 8.06 13.24
CA LYS A 24 17.84 8.19 14.39
C LYS A 24 18.29 9.62 14.71
N ALA A 25 17.70 10.64 14.09
CA ALA A 25 18.01 12.01 14.44
C ALA A 25 17.52 12.34 15.85
N ARG A 26 18.32 13.10 16.60
CA ARG A 26 17.87 13.69 17.86
C ARG A 26 16.82 14.77 17.57
N TYR A 27 15.76 14.78 18.38
CA TYR A 27 14.80 15.87 18.43
C TYR A 27 14.57 16.33 19.87
N HIS A 28 14.14 17.57 20.00
CA HIS A 28 13.85 18.24 21.26
C HIS A 28 12.39 18.64 21.31
N THR A 29 11.65 18.21 22.32
CA THR A 29 10.25 18.61 22.49
C THR A 29 10.13 19.66 23.58
N LEU A 30 9.45 20.76 23.25
CA LEU A 30 9.02 21.79 24.18
C LEU A 30 7.50 21.72 24.32
N LEU A 31 7.02 21.72 25.56
CA LEU A 31 5.60 21.78 25.87
C LEU A 31 5.29 23.10 26.59
N THR A 32 4.39 23.89 26.02
CA THR A 32 3.91 25.15 26.61
C THR A 32 2.43 25.02 26.93
N VAL A 33 1.94 25.79 27.92
CA VAL A 33 0.50 25.90 28.18
C VAL A 33 -0.08 26.93 27.20
N ALA A 34 -1.12 26.54 26.46
CA ALA A 34 -1.80 27.40 25.50
C ALA A 34 -3.31 27.35 25.76
N GLY A 35 -3.85 28.43 26.33
CA GLY A 35 -5.26 28.48 26.74
C GLY A 35 -5.58 27.43 27.80
N ALA A 36 -6.58 26.59 27.53
CA ALA A 36 -6.97 25.47 28.39
C ALA A 36 -6.23 24.15 28.09
N GLY A 37 -5.28 24.15 27.15
CA GLY A 37 -4.59 22.94 26.69
C GLY A 37 -3.08 23.08 26.58
N TYR A 38 -2.46 22.12 25.89
CA TYR A 38 -1.01 22.05 25.72
C TYR A 38 -0.61 22.25 24.26
N ALA A 39 0.42 23.06 24.03
CA ALA A 39 1.04 23.22 22.73
C ALA A 39 2.41 22.53 22.73
N ARG A 40 2.55 21.51 21.87
CA ARG A 40 3.78 20.76 21.66
C ARG A 40 4.55 21.32 20.47
N GLN A 41 5.86 21.51 20.64
CA GLN A 41 6.79 21.85 19.55
C GLN A 41 7.93 20.85 19.53
N ASP A 42 8.18 20.21 18.39
CA ASP A 42 9.31 19.30 18.21
C ASP A 42 10.36 19.99 17.32
N LEU A 43 11.58 20.18 17.82
CA LEU A 43 12.64 20.95 17.18
C LEU A 43 13.85 20.08 16.89
N CYS A 44 14.54 20.35 15.77
CA CYS A 44 15.88 19.79 15.53
C CYS A 44 16.92 20.50 16.42
N ASP A 45 18.11 19.91 16.56
CA ASP A 45 19.21 20.46 17.37
C ASP A 45 19.51 21.93 17.06
N ALA A 46 19.53 22.31 15.78
CA ALA A 46 19.81 23.68 15.36
C ALA A 46 18.72 24.65 15.82
N CYS A 47 17.45 24.32 15.58
CA CYS A 47 16.31 25.16 15.98
C CYS A 47 16.15 25.21 17.50
N TYR A 48 16.47 24.13 18.21
CA TYR A 48 16.40 24.09 19.67
C TYR A 48 17.41 25.03 20.33
N ARG A 49 18.63 25.17 19.79
CA ARG A 49 19.64 26.10 20.36
C ARG A 49 19.14 27.54 20.42
N GLY A 50 18.40 27.98 19.40
CA GLY A 50 17.82 29.33 19.30
C GLY A 50 16.41 29.49 19.88
N ALA A 51 15.83 28.45 20.48
CA ALA A 51 14.46 28.50 20.98
C ALA A 51 14.37 29.26 22.32
N ALA A 52 13.36 30.13 22.43
CA ALA A 52 12.93 30.74 23.68
C ALA A 52 12.42 29.64 24.65
N ARG A 53 12.72 29.78 25.94
CA ARG A 53 12.43 28.76 26.98
C ARG A 53 11.60 29.30 28.14
N GLU A 54 11.28 30.59 28.13
CA GLU A 54 10.66 31.33 29.23
C GLU A 54 9.22 30.85 29.53
N GLN A 55 8.53 30.27 28.54
CA GLN A 55 7.14 29.79 28.67
C GLN A 55 7.04 28.25 28.59
N VAL A 56 8.17 27.56 28.64
CA VAL A 56 8.22 26.09 28.53
C VAL A 56 7.90 25.47 29.87
N MET A 57 6.80 24.73 29.93
CA MET A 57 6.39 23.97 31.12
C MET A 57 7.19 22.68 31.25
N SER A 58 7.47 22.01 30.14
CA SER A 58 8.19 20.73 30.13
C SER A 58 9.06 20.57 28.89
N TYR A 59 10.18 19.86 29.06
CA TYR A 59 11.14 19.55 28.02
C TYR A 59 11.56 18.09 28.09
N TRP A 60 11.66 17.44 26.94
CA TRP A 60 12.31 16.15 26.79
C TRP A 60 12.99 16.03 25.43
N GLN A 61 13.90 15.06 25.31
CA GLN A 61 14.57 14.72 24.05
C GLN A 61 14.33 13.26 23.70
N GLY A 62 14.37 12.96 22.40
CA GLY A 62 14.23 11.59 21.91
C GLY A 62 14.98 11.37 20.61
N GLU A 63 15.04 10.11 20.21
CA GLU A 63 15.55 9.68 18.92
C GLU A 63 14.37 9.46 17.95
N TYR A 64 14.45 10.05 16.77
CA TYR A 64 13.42 9.90 15.74
C TYR A 64 13.53 8.53 15.08
N LYS A 65 12.52 7.68 15.27
CA LYS A 65 12.37 6.47 14.47
C LYS A 65 11.52 6.80 13.25
N ALA A 66 12.12 6.73 12.07
CA ALA A 66 11.38 6.84 10.83
C ALA A 66 10.40 5.67 10.72
N PRO A 67 9.19 5.88 10.19
CA PRO A 67 8.33 4.76 9.84
C PRO A 67 9.11 3.85 8.88
N PRO A 68 8.97 2.51 9.01
CA PRO A 68 9.61 1.60 8.07
C PRO A 68 9.22 2.02 6.66
N PRO A 69 10.15 1.96 5.69
CA PRO A 69 9.79 2.21 4.30
C PRO A 69 8.60 1.32 3.95
N PRO A 70 7.60 1.84 3.21
CA PRO A 70 6.51 1.00 2.75
C PRO A 70 7.12 -0.25 2.13
N ALA A 71 6.59 -1.42 2.50
CA ALA A 71 7.09 -2.69 2.00
C ALA A 71 7.24 -2.58 0.47
N PRO A 72 8.34 -3.06 -0.13
CA PRO A 72 8.49 -3.07 -1.57
C PRO A 72 7.21 -3.63 -2.15
N GLU A 73 6.53 -2.87 -3.03
CA GLU A 73 5.29 -3.35 -3.60
C GLU A 73 5.57 -4.69 -4.26
N ALA A 74 4.97 -5.75 -3.72
CA ALA A 74 5.20 -7.09 -4.21
C ALA A 74 4.74 -7.15 -5.67
N ILE A 75 5.71 -7.14 -6.59
CA ILE A 75 5.59 -7.41 -8.03
C ILE A 75 4.65 -6.44 -8.76
N GLN A 76 5.25 -5.54 -9.56
CA GLN A 76 4.78 -5.19 -10.90
C GLN A 76 3.25 -5.09 -11.08
N LYS A 77 2.60 -4.15 -10.38
CA LYS A 77 1.16 -3.88 -10.61
C LYS A 77 0.88 -3.57 -12.08
N ASP A 78 1.75 -2.78 -12.71
CA ASP A 78 1.67 -2.48 -14.14
C ASP A 78 1.84 -3.72 -15.03
N THR A 79 2.79 -4.62 -14.74
CA THR A 79 3.04 -5.75 -15.66
C THR A 79 1.96 -6.82 -15.61
N ALA A 80 1.44 -7.17 -14.42
CA ALA A 80 0.44 -8.24 -14.33
C ALA A 80 -0.92 -7.83 -14.89
N GLU A 81 -1.36 -6.60 -14.62
CA GLU A 81 -2.61 -6.08 -15.18
C GLU A 81 -2.47 -5.80 -16.67
N THR A 82 -1.36 -5.18 -17.11
CA THR A 82 -1.10 -4.96 -18.55
C THR A 82 -1.02 -6.28 -19.30
N LEU A 83 -0.37 -7.30 -18.72
CA LEU A 83 -0.31 -8.64 -19.30
C LEU A 83 -1.70 -9.27 -19.37
N LEU A 84 -2.51 -9.18 -18.31
CA LEU A 84 -3.87 -9.69 -18.33
C LEU A 84 -4.70 -9.00 -19.43
N ARG A 85 -4.67 -7.67 -19.52
CA ARG A 85 -5.34 -6.90 -20.58
C ARG A 85 -4.92 -7.38 -21.96
N LYS A 86 -3.61 -7.56 -22.18
CA LYS A 86 -3.06 -8.05 -23.44
C LYS A 86 -3.58 -9.45 -23.79
N LEU A 87 -3.48 -10.40 -22.85
CA LEU A 87 -3.91 -11.79 -23.09
C LEU A 87 -5.43 -11.91 -23.29
N VAL A 88 -6.23 -11.10 -22.61
CA VAL A 88 -7.69 -11.04 -22.82
C VAL A 88 -8.02 -10.48 -24.21
N ALA A 89 -7.30 -9.43 -24.64
CA ALA A 89 -7.49 -8.85 -25.98
C ALA A 89 -7.09 -9.81 -27.12
N GLU A 90 -6.14 -10.73 -26.89
CA GLU A 90 -5.77 -11.78 -27.84
C GLU A 90 -6.88 -12.82 -28.05
N ALA A 91 -7.78 -12.99 -27.08
CA ALA A 91 -8.92 -13.92 -27.11
C ALA A 91 -8.54 -15.37 -27.50
N ASP A 92 -7.31 -15.79 -27.23
CA ASP A 92 -6.80 -17.14 -27.50
C ASP A 92 -7.20 -18.10 -26.36
N PRO A 93 -8.00 -19.15 -26.62
CA PRO A 93 -8.37 -20.14 -25.62
C PRO A 93 -7.18 -20.81 -24.93
N ALA A 94 -6.03 -20.95 -25.61
CA ALA A 94 -4.83 -21.53 -25.01
C ALA A 94 -4.22 -20.66 -23.89
N LYS A 95 -4.63 -19.39 -23.79
CA LYS A 95 -4.21 -18.46 -22.75
C LYS A 95 -5.15 -18.42 -21.54
N ALA A 96 -6.32 -19.08 -21.61
CA ALA A 96 -7.30 -19.06 -20.52
C ALA A 96 -6.70 -19.47 -19.15
N PRO A 97 -5.85 -20.51 -19.05
CA PRO A 97 -5.19 -20.84 -17.77
C PRO A 97 -4.31 -19.72 -17.21
N ALA A 98 -3.57 -19.03 -18.08
CA ALA A 98 -2.71 -17.93 -17.68
C ALA A 98 -3.53 -16.70 -17.25
N CYS A 99 -4.60 -16.37 -17.99
CA CYS A 99 -5.53 -15.31 -17.63
C CYS A 99 -6.19 -15.56 -16.27
N TYR A 100 -6.64 -16.80 -16.03
CA TYR A 100 -7.22 -17.21 -14.74
C TYR A 100 -6.24 -17.00 -13.58
N ILE A 101 -5.00 -17.51 -13.70
CA ILE A 101 -4.00 -17.36 -12.64
C ILE A 101 -3.64 -15.89 -12.41
N LEU A 102 -3.49 -15.08 -13.47
CA LEU A 102 -3.27 -13.64 -13.35
C LEU A 102 -4.42 -12.95 -12.62
N ALA A 103 -5.67 -13.28 -12.93
CA ALA A 103 -6.83 -12.73 -12.24
C ALA A 103 -6.86 -13.09 -10.75
N VAL A 104 -6.62 -14.36 -10.41
CA VAL A 104 -6.52 -14.83 -9.01
C VAL A 104 -5.37 -14.14 -8.27
N MET A 105 -4.22 -13.93 -8.93
CA MET A 105 -3.11 -13.17 -8.36
C MET A 105 -3.51 -11.71 -8.05
N LEU A 106 -4.21 -11.06 -8.96
CA LEU A 106 -4.68 -9.68 -8.78
C LEU A 106 -5.82 -9.58 -7.75
N GLU A 107 -6.67 -10.60 -7.66
CA GLU A 107 -7.72 -10.73 -6.64
C GLU A 107 -7.11 -10.84 -5.23
N ARG A 108 -6.10 -11.70 -5.04
CA ARG A 108 -5.39 -11.83 -3.76
C ARG A 108 -4.74 -10.51 -3.32
N LYS A 109 -4.34 -9.67 -4.27
CA LYS A 109 -3.81 -8.32 -4.02
C LYS A 109 -4.89 -7.25 -3.82
N ARG A 110 -6.18 -7.60 -3.89
CA ARG A 110 -7.34 -6.71 -3.80
C ARG A 110 -7.41 -5.66 -4.92
N ILE A 111 -6.80 -5.94 -6.08
CA ILE A 111 -6.85 -5.07 -7.27
C ILE A 111 -8.12 -5.39 -8.06
N LEU A 112 -8.32 -6.66 -8.40
CA LEU A 112 -9.56 -7.16 -8.98
C LEU A 112 -10.48 -7.71 -7.88
N LYS A 113 -11.78 -7.66 -8.13
CA LYS A 113 -12.82 -8.27 -7.30
C LYS A 113 -13.63 -9.21 -8.18
N HIS A 114 -13.78 -10.46 -7.78
CA HIS A 114 -14.75 -11.34 -8.42
C HIS A 114 -16.17 -10.82 -8.15
N ARG A 115 -16.97 -10.65 -9.20
CA ARG A 115 -18.34 -10.11 -9.13
C ARG A 115 -19.38 -11.18 -9.36
N ASP A 116 -19.17 -12.03 -10.36
CA ASP A 116 -20.14 -13.03 -10.75
C ASP A 116 -19.50 -14.16 -11.57
N THR A 117 -20.17 -15.30 -11.61
CA THR A 117 -19.85 -16.40 -12.51
C THR A 117 -21.08 -16.67 -13.37
N VAL A 118 -20.96 -16.48 -14.68
CA VAL A 118 -22.06 -16.63 -15.62
C VAL A 118 -21.77 -17.76 -16.60
N THR A 119 -22.80 -18.41 -17.10
CA THR A 119 -22.67 -19.43 -18.13
C THR A 119 -23.05 -18.83 -19.48
N ASP A 120 -22.22 -19.03 -20.50
CA ASP A 120 -22.55 -18.59 -21.86
C ASP A 120 -23.51 -19.54 -22.58
N ASP A 121 -23.91 -19.15 -23.79
CA ASP A 121 -24.79 -19.92 -24.69
C ASP A 121 -24.21 -21.28 -25.12
N GLN A 122 -22.89 -21.46 -24.98
CA GLN A 122 -22.17 -22.70 -25.26
C GLN A 122 -21.97 -23.56 -23.99
N GLY A 123 -22.50 -23.14 -22.85
CA GLY A 123 -22.39 -23.85 -21.57
C GLY A 123 -21.05 -23.65 -20.85
N ARG A 124 -20.22 -22.69 -21.28
CA ARG A 124 -18.92 -22.41 -20.65
C ARG A 124 -19.10 -21.45 -19.48
N GLU A 125 -18.40 -21.71 -18.38
CA GLU A 125 -18.36 -20.81 -17.24
C GLU A 125 -17.41 -19.63 -17.52
N LEU A 126 -17.92 -18.42 -17.27
CA LEU A 126 -17.23 -17.16 -17.44
C LEU A 126 -17.18 -16.45 -16.08
N LEU A 127 -15.98 -16.10 -15.66
CA LEU A 127 -15.70 -15.35 -14.43
C LEU A 127 -15.71 -13.86 -14.76
N VAL A 128 -16.54 -13.11 -14.05
CA VAL A 128 -16.63 -11.65 -14.18
C VAL A 128 -15.86 -11.01 -13.03
N TYR A 129 -14.78 -10.34 -13.37
CA TYR A 129 -13.95 -9.58 -12.45
C TYR A 129 -14.12 -8.09 -12.68
N GLU A 130 -14.05 -7.28 -11.62
CA GLU A 130 -14.07 -5.83 -11.69
C GLU A 130 -12.82 -5.24 -11.02
N HIS A 131 -12.17 -4.29 -11.68
CA HIS A 131 -11.06 -3.54 -11.11
C HIS A 131 -11.55 -2.56 -10.05
N GLY A 132 -11.08 -2.71 -8.81
CA GLY A 132 -11.65 -2.06 -7.63
C GLY A 132 -11.54 -0.52 -7.58
N VAL A 133 -10.67 0.09 -8.39
CA VAL A 133 -10.52 1.56 -8.49
C VAL A 133 -11.21 2.12 -9.74
N THR A 134 -10.88 1.61 -10.93
CA THR A 134 -11.42 2.09 -12.21
C THR A 134 -12.84 1.63 -12.51
N GLY A 135 -13.30 0.54 -11.90
CA GLY A 135 -14.61 -0.07 -12.18
C GLY A 135 -14.65 -0.86 -13.50
N GLU A 136 -13.52 -1.07 -14.16
CA GLU A 136 -13.45 -1.83 -15.41
C GLU A 136 -13.70 -3.33 -15.18
N SER A 137 -14.46 -3.95 -16.09
CA SER A 137 -14.80 -5.36 -16.01
C SER A 137 -13.98 -6.22 -16.98
N PHE A 138 -13.54 -7.39 -16.49
CA PHE A 138 -12.91 -8.45 -17.25
C PHE A 138 -13.80 -9.68 -17.24
N THR A 139 -13.99 -10.31 -18.39
CA THR A 139 -14.71 -11.59 -18.51
C THR A 139 -13.73 -12.65 -18.98
N LEU A 140 -13.52 -13.68 -18.15
CA LEU A 140 -12.51 -14.71 -18.36
C LEU A 140 -13.18 -16.08 -18.40
N ALA A 141 -12.81 -16.94 -19.35
CA ALA A 141 -13.27 -18.33 -19.30
C ALA A 141 -12.64 -19.06 -18.11
N ASP A 142 -13.43 -19.83 -17.36
CA ASP A 142 -12.89 -20.74 -16.35
C ASP A 142 -12.20 -21.93 -17.07
N PRO A 143 -10.88 -22.10 -16.91
CA PRO A 143 -10.15 -23.20 -17.54
C PRO A 143 -10.37 -24.56 -16.83
N HIS A 144 -11.10 -24.60 -15.72
CA HIS A 144 -11.27 -25.75 -14.83
C HIS A 144 -9.93 -26.42 -14.49
N LEU A 145 -8.98 -25.60 -14.04
CA LEU A 145 -7.62 -26.03 -13.77
C LEU A 145 -7.57 -27.16 -12.74
N ARG A 146 -6.93 -28.27 -13.12
CA ARG A 146 -6.66 -29.38 -12.21
C ARG A 146 -5.41 -29.09 -11.37
N LEU A 147 -5.37 -29.66 -10.17
CA LEU A 147 -4.27 -29.44 -9.22
C LEU A 147 -2.88 -29.78 -9.78
N ASP A 148 -2.79 -30.80 -10.62
CA ASP A 148 -1.56 -31.23 -11.29
C ASP A 148 -1.11 -30.30 -12.43
N GLN A 149 -1.98 -29.39 -12.90
CA GLN A 149 -1.65 -28.40 -13.93
C GLN A 149 -1.18 -27.07 -13.33
N LEU A 150 -1.39 -26.86 -12.04
CA LEU A 150 -1.13 -25.56 -11.39
C LEU A 150 0.33 -25.13 -11.48
N GLU A 151 1.28 -26.04 -11.17
CA GLU A 151 2.70 -25.70 -11.17
C GLU A 151 3.20 -25.25 -12.55
N ASP A 152 2.78 -25.95 -13.60
CA ASP A 152 3.20 -25.64 -14.97
C ASP A 152 2.64 -24.29 -15.43
N VAL A 153 1.36 -24.02 -15.15
CA VAL A 153 0.72 -22.74 -15.51
C VAL A 153 1.31 -21.60 -14.69
N GLN A 154 1.58 -21.81 -13.41
CA GLN A 154 2.27 -20.81 -12.58
C GLN A 154 3.66 -20.48 -13.12
N ARG A 155 4.42 -21.49 -13.58
CA ARG A 155 5.74 -21.28 -14.20
C ARG A 155 5.62 -20.49 -15.51
N GLN A 156 4.62 -20.81 -16.34
CA GLN A 156 4.34 -20.08 -17.57
C GLN A 156 4.01 -18.61 -17.28
N VAL A 157 3.14 -18.33 -16.31
CA VAL A 157 2.78 -16.97 -15.90
C VAL A 157 4.00 -16.22 -15.34
N ALA A 158 4.83 -16.87 -14.53
CA ALA A 158 6.06 -16.28 -14.02
C ALA A 158 7.03 -15.88 -15.15
N ALA A 159 7.18 -16.72 -16.17
CA ALA A 159 8.00 -16.42 -17.35
C ALA A 159 7.44 -15.23 -18.15
N LEU A 160 6.11 -15.11 -18.26
CA LEU A 160 5.47 -13.98 -18.96
C LEU A 160 5.61 -12.65 -18.20
N LEU A 161 5.65 -12.68 -16.86
CA LEU A 161 5.83 -11.49 -16.03
C LEU A 161 7.29 -11.02 -15.95
N ASN A 162 8.25 -11.89 -16.25
CA ASN A 162 9.67 -11.54 -16.25
C ASN A 162 10.33 -12.00 -17.55
N PRO A 163 9.98 -11.39 -18.70
CA PRO A 163 10.65 -11.67 -19.95
C PRO A 163 12.14 -11.31 -19.81
N ALA A 164 13.02 -12.21 -20.27
CA ALA A 164 14.47 -12.05 -20.21
C ALA A 164 14.99 -10.83 -20.97
#